data_AF-A0A9P1ETV6-F1
#
_entry.id   AF-A0A9P1ETV6-F1
#
_cell.length_a   1.000
_cell.length_b   1.000
_cell.length_c   1.000
_cell.angle_alpha   90.00
_cell.angle_beta   90.00
_cell.angle_gamma   90.00
#
_symmetry.space_group_name_H-M   'P 1'
#
loop_
_entity.id
_entity.type
_entity.pdbx_description
1 polymer ?
#
loop_
_entity_poly.entity_id
_entity_poly.type
_entity_poly.pdbx_seq_one_letter_code
_entity_poly.pdbx_strand_id
1 'polypeptide(L)'
;MRPSSSLLEVTPDHNLAFVGPFVGLLSSNIRLRNISNSGVCFKIKLAAILKTQYSVRPAVGLLSPNEIVNVTVSFRADRGVPENRKSHKLLVLSTVFDGPVYAETIWDQVDPCEHNMKFIFNEREEYQRSIAPVPELSMTRNPGGSVWEPNVRSLTEPPKTEKDDKKKQTELVERLRNENGGTSGNSWKNCKICEYEYTETGEKTPRIIECGHTVCEGCLGSIARGAELQCPFCRHTMRMRNGTSSLAKNYALLDN
;
A
#
# COMPACT_ATOMS: atom_id res chain seq x y z
N MET A 1 32.82 -24.54 -14.54
CA MET A 1 31.88 -23.59 -13.89
C MET A 1 30.95 -23.10 -14.98
N ARG A 2 29.66 -23.47 -14.96
CA ARG A 2 28.70 -22.99 -15.96
C ARG A 2 28.35 -21.54 -15.60
N PRO A 3 28.38 -20.57 -16.53
CA PRO A 3 27.81 -19.27 -16.27
C PRO A 3 26.30 -19.48 -16.07
N SER A 4 25.78 -19.10 -14.91
CA SER A 4 24.35 -19.05 -14.64
C SER A 4 23.74 -18.01 -15.59
N SER A 5 23.26 -18.47 -16.75
CA SER A 5 22.51 -17.63 -17.68
C SER A 5 21.27 -17.11 -16.96
N SER A 6 21.25 -15.82 -16.62
CA SER A 6 20.09 -15.22 -15.95
C SER A 6 18.85 -15.39 -16.83
N LEU A 7 17.82 -16.07 -16.30
CA LEU A 7 16.54 -16.26 -16.99
C LEU A 7 15.65 -15.03 -16.89
N LEU A 8 15.85 -14.26 -15.81
CA LEU A 8 15.08 -13.06 -15.49
C LEU A 8 16.01 -11.84 -15.43
N GLU A 9 15.54 -10.72 -15.95
CA GLU A 9 16.06 -9.40 -15.59
C GLU A 9 15.30 -8.91 -14.36
N VAL A 10 16.03 -8.63 -13.28
CA VAL A 10 15.50 -8.21 -11.97
C VAL A 10 15.79 -6.73 -11.76
N THR A 11 14.77 -5.92 -11.50
CA THR A 11 14.91 -4.48 -11.26
C THR A 11 14.14 -4.06 -10.00
N PRO A 12 14.77 -3.40 -9.01
CA PRO A 12 16.20 -3.11 -8.92
C PRO A 12 17.04 -4.39 -8.79
N ASP A 13 18.32 -4.34 -9.16
CA ASP A 13 19.16 -5.53 -9.25
C ASP A 13 19.51 -6.10 -7.86
N HIS A 14 20.34 -5.40 -7.09
CA HIS A 14 20.88 -5.95 -5.83
C HIS A 14 20.19 -5.44 -4.57
N ASN A 15 19.51 -4.29 -4.65
CA ASN A 15 19.07 -3.54 -3.49
C ASN A 15 17.60 -3.12 -3.62
N LEU A 16 16.77 -3.57 -2.70
CA LEU A 16 15.38 -3.15 -2.59
C LEU A 16 15.24 -2.14 -1.45
N ALA A 17 14.94 -0.88 -1.80
CA ALA A 17 14.81 0.19 -0.83
C ALA A 17 13.40 0.28 -0.25
N PHE A 18 13.31 0.37 1.08
CA PHE A 18 12.15 0.82 1.82
C PHE A 18 12.43 2.23 2.30
N VAL A 19 11.67 3.18 1.76
CA VAL A 19 11.81 4.60 2.11
C VAL A 19 10.79 4.92 3.18
N GLY A 20 11.25 5.53 4.27
CA GLY A 20 10.42 5.98 5.38
C GLY A 20 9.42 7.08 4.97
N PRO A 21 8.61 7.56 5.94
CA PRO A 21 8.71 7.31 7.38
C PRO A 21 8.42 5.86 7.76
N PHE A 22 9.15 5.29 8.73
CA PHE A 22 8.98 3.90 9.16
C PHE A 22 7.80 3.74 10.14
N VAL A 23 6.61 4.10 9.66
CA VAL A 23 5.35 4.01 10.41
C VAL A 23 4.37 3.12 9.65
N GLY A 24 3.93 2.02 10.27
CA GLY A 24 2.97 1.10 9.66
C GLY A 24 3.55 0.26 8.53
N LEU A 25 2.81 0.13 7.41
CA LEU A 25 3.16 -0.72 6.28
C LEU A 25 3.85 0.09 5.17
N LEU A 26 5.06 -0.32 4.80
CA LEU A 26 5.78 0.18 3.64
C LEU A 26 5.75 -0.86 2.53
N SER A 27 5.84 -0.42 1.27
CA SER A 27 5.92 -1.30 0.11
C SER A 27 7.02 -0.86 -0.84
N SER A 28 7.71 -1.84 -1.40
CA SER A 28 8.70 -1.66 -2.46
C SER A 28 8.42 -2.68 -3.57
N ASN A 29 8.75 -2.36 -4.81
CA ASN A 29 8.42 -3.19 -5.96
C ASN A 29 9.68 -3.76 -6.60
N ILE A 30 9.63 -5.03 -6.97
CA ILE A 30 10.61 -5.70 -7.81
C ILE A 30 9.93 -5.99 -9.14
N ARG A 31 10.52 -5.52 -10.24
CA ARG A 31 10.11 -5.87 -11.60
C ARG A 31 10.94 -7.06 -12.05
N LEU A 32 10.27 -8.15 -12.42
CA LEU A 32 10.87 -9.34 -13.00
C LEU A 32 10.46 -9.39 -14.47
N ARG A 33 11.42 -9.43 -15.39
CA ARG A 33 11.18 -9.63 -16.82
C ARG A 33 11.80 -10.94 -17.28
N ASN A 34 11.02 -11.79 -17.94
CA ASN A 34 11.57 -12.97 -18.58
C ASN A 34 12.37 -12.58 -19.83
N ILE A 35 13.68 -12.78 -19.81
CA ILE A 35 14.59 -12.48 -20.94
C ILE A 35 14.95 -13.74 -21.75
N SER A 36 14.39 -14.89 -21.39
CA SER A 36 14.56 -16.13 -22.12
C SER A 36 13.50 -16.30 -23.22
N ASN A 37 13.74 -17.28 -24.09
CA ASN A 37 12.79 -17.67 -25.16
C ASN A 37 11.80 -18.75 -24.72
N SER A 38 11.77 -19.10 -23.42
CA SER A 38 10.91 -20.16 -22.86
C SER A 38 10.05 -19.61 -21.73
N GLY A 39 9.01 -20.35 -21.33
CA GLY A 39 8.28 -20.07 -20.10
C GLY A 39 9.23 -20.19 -18.90
N VAL A 40 9.14 -19.25 -17.95
CA VAL A 40 9.98 -19.24 -16.74
C VAL A 40 9.08 -19.12 -15.52
N CYS A 41 9.19 -20.07 -14.60
CA CYS A 41 8.57 -19.92 -13.29
C CYS A 41 9.52 -19.25 -12.32
N PHE A 42 8.96 -18.46 -11.39
CA PHE A 42 9.72 -17.82 -10.33
C PHE A 42 9.14 -18.13 -8.96
N LYS A 43 10.00 -18.12 -7.94
CA LYS A 43 9.62 -18.25 -6.53
C LYS A 43 10.48 -17.34 -5.67
N ILE A 44 9.81 -16.60 -4.80
CA ILE A 44 10.47 -15.64 -3.91
C ILE A 44 10.52 -16.21 -2.51
N LYS A 45 11.74 -16.35 -2.00
CA LYS A 45 12.01 -16.87 -0.66
C LYS A 45 12.52 -15.77 0.25
N LEU A 46 11.93 -15.71 1.44
CA LEU A 46 12.39 -14.96 2.59
C LEU A 46 12.76 -15.92 3.70
N ALA A 47 13.79 -15.59 4.47
CA ALA A 47 14.11 -16.30 5.70
C ALA A 47 12.88 -16.34 6.63
N ALA A 48 12.65 -17.46 7.32
CA ALA A 48 11.44 -17.67 8.11
C ALA A 48 11.19 -16.56 9.16
N ILE A 49 12.26 -16.08 9.80
CA ILE A 49 12.22 -14.97 10.76
C ILE A 49 11.66 -13.68 10.17
N LEU A 50 11.86 -13.44 8.87
CA LEU A 50 11.38 -12.24 8.17
C LEU A 50 9.91 -12.33 7.78
N LYS A 51 9.33 -13.53 7.63
CA LYS A 51 7.95 -13.69 7.15
C LYS A 51 6.89 -13.10 8.09
N THR A 52 7.24 -12.85 9.36
CA THR A 52 6.34 -12.17 10.31
C THR A 52 6.26 -10.66 10.04
N GLN A 53 7.26 -10.08 9.38
CA GLN A 53 7.41 -8.66 9.17
C GLN A 53 7.32 -8.25 7.69
N TYR A 54 7.64 -9.18 6.78
CA TYR A 54 7.62 -8.96 5.34
C TYR A 54 6.57 -9.87 4.70
N SER A 55 5.93 -9.36 3.66
CA SER A 55 5.05 -10.13 2.78
C SER A 55 5.39 -9.84 1.32
N VAL A 56 5.22 -10.83 0.45
CA VAL A 56 5.56 -10.75 -0.98
C VAL A 56 4.35 -11.14 -1.81
N ARG A 57 3.99 -10.35 -2.83
CA ARG A 57 2.88 -10.65 -3.74
C ARG A 57 3.18 -10.20 -5.18
N PRO A 58 3.01 -11.07 -6.19
CA PRO A 58 2.93 -12.54 -6.06
C PRO A 58 4.27 -13.12 -5.55
N ALA A 59 4.22 -14.17 -4.72
CA ALA A 59 5.43 -14.86 -4.25
C ALA A 59 5.91 -15.95 -5.22
N VAL A 60 5.01 -16.44 -6.08
CA VAL A 60 5.28 -17.42 -7.13
C VAL A 60 4.52 -17.01 -8.39
N GLY A 61 5.01 -17.39 -9.55
CA GLY A 61 4.31 -17.14 -10.80
C GLY A 61 5.00 -17.77 -12.00
N LEU A 62 4.32 -17.72 -13.13
CA LEU A 62 4.82 -18.17 -14.43
C LEU A 62 4.86 -16.98 -15.38
N LEU A 63 5.95 -16.83 -16.12
CA LEU A 63 6.18 -15.75 -17.07
C LEU A 63 6.45 -16.33 -18.45
N SER A 64 5.66 -15.91 -19.42
CA SER A 64 5.90 -16.14 -20.84
C SER A 64 7.16 -15.39 -21.30
N PRO A 65 7.75 -15.73 -22.46
CA PRO A 65 8.86 -14.96 -23.02
C PRO A 65 8.54 -13.47 -23.10
N ASN A 66 9.46 -12.61 -22.65
CA ASN A 66 9.30 -11.14 -22.53
C ASN A 66 8.23 -10.64 -21.56
N GLU A 67 7.51 -11.51 -20.85
CA GLU A 67 6.51 -11.10 -19.86
C GLU A 67 7.18 -10.42 -18.66
N ILE A 68 6.47 -9.43 -18.11
CA ILE A 68 6.92 -8.62 -16.98
C ILE A 68 5.90 -8.72 -15.86
N VAL A 69 6.37 -8.97 -14.65
CA VAL A 69 5.55 -8.89 -13.44
C VAL A 69 6.15 -7.92 -12.43
N ASN A 70 5.28 -7.18 -11.75
CA ASN A 70 5.65 -6.37 -10.60
C ASN A 70 5.30 -7.15 -9.33
N VAL A 71 6.33 -7.46 -8.55
CA VAL A 71 6.22 -8.08 -7.25
C VAL A 71 6.29 -6.99 -6.19
N THR A 72 5.23 -6.86 -5.40
CA THR A 72 5.21 -5.99 -4.22
C THR A 72 5.76 -6.74 -3.01
N VAL A 73 6.82 -6.18 -2.41
CA VAL A 73 7.33 -6.58 -1.11
C VAL A 73 6.88 -5.55 -0.09
N SER A 74 6.06 -5.95 0.87
CA SER A 74 5.57 -5.08 1.95
C SER A 74 6.26 -5.37 3.26
N PHE A 75 6.70 -4.33 3.96
CA PHE A 75 7.41 -4.33 5.24
C PHE A 75 6.56 -3.67 6.33
N ARG A 76 6.39 -4.36 7.46
CA ARG A 76 5.69 -3.86 8.65
C ARG A 76 6.64 -3.19 9.64
N ALA A 77 6.77 -1.88 9.53
CA ALA A 77 7.57 -1.06 10.43
C ALA A 77 6.97 -0.96 11.85
N ASP A 78 5.66 -1.19 12.00
CA ASP A 78 4.97 -1.28 13.29
C ASP A 78 5.45 -2.45 14.18
N ARG A 79 6.14 -3.42 13.59
CA ARG A 79 6.77 -4.55 14.29
C ARG A 79 8.24 -4.32 14.66
N GLY A 80 8.72 -3.08 14.50
CA GLY A 80 10.08 -2.65 14.84
C GLY A 80 10.95 -2.45 13.60
N VAL A 81 11.72 -1.36 13.56
CA VAL A 81 12.70 -1.15 12.49
C VAL A 81 13.99 -1.88 12.88
N PRO A 82 14.60 -2.68 11.98
CA PRO A 82 15.85 -3.37 12.31
C PRO A 82 16.95 -2.38 12.71
N GLU A 83 17.38 -2.39 13.99
CA GLU A 83 18.41 -1.50 14.54
C GLU A 83 19.76 -1.67 13.84
N ASN A 84 20.10 -2.92 13.55
CA ASN A 84 21.32 -3.26 12.85
C ASN A 84 20.98 -3.44 11.38
N ARG A 85 21.58 -2.62 10.51
CA ARG A 85 21.47 -2.68 9.04
C ARG A 85 22.07 -3.96 8.44
N LYS A 86 22.09 -5.06 9.19
CA LYS A 86 22.39 -6.41 8.68
C LYS A 86 21.31 -6.71 7.65
N SER A 87 21.70 -6.56 6.39
CA SER A 87 20.82 -6.57 5.22
C SER A 87 19.88 -7.77 5.29
N HIS A 88 18.61 -7.53 5.60
CA HIS A 88 17.58 -8.51 5.33
C HIS A 88 17.66 -8.88 3.85
N LYS A 89 17.55 -10.15 3.53
CA LYS A 89 17.72 -10.64 2.16
C LYS A 89 16.46 -11.29 1.66
N LEU A 90 16.29 -11.17 0.35
CA LEU A 90 15.28 -11.85 -0.43
C LEU A 90 15.98 -12.61 -1.55
N LEU A 91 15.52 -13.83 -1.80
CA LEU A 91 16.04 -14.68 -2.85
C LEU A 91 14.96 -14.86 -3.92
N VAL A 92 15.27 -14.49 -5.15
CA VAL A 92 14.44 -14.79 -6.32
C VAL A 92 15.02 -16.05 -6.96
N LEU A 93 14.23 -17.11 -7.00
CA LEU A 93 14.54 -18.34 -7.71
C LEU A 93 13.82 -18.34 -9.04
N SER A 94 14.48 -18.81 -10.10
CA SER A 94 13.88 -18.96 -11.43
C SER A 94 14.34 -20.23 -12.12
N THR A 95 13.45 -20.86 -12.88
CA THR A 95 13.81 -22.00 -13.73
C THR A 95 12.92 -22.02 -14.97
N VAL A 96 13.40 -22.64 -16.04
CA VAL A 96 12.62 -22.86 -17.26
C VAL A 96 11.50 -23.85 -16.96
N PHE A 97 10.31 -23.57 -17.48
CA PHE A 97 9.14 -24.40 -17.34
C PHE A 97 8.47 -24.64 -18.70
N ASP A 98 8.25 -25.92 -19.02
CA ASP A 98 7.67 -26.38 -20.28
C ASP A 98 6.35 -27.14 -20.07
N GLY A 99 5.75 -27.04 -18.88
CA GLY A 99 4.47 -27.67 -18.57
C GLY A 99 3.27 -26.76 -18.84
N PRO A 100 2.06 -27.33 -18.98
CA PRO A 100 0.85 -26.56 -19.23
C PRO A 100 0.37 -25.78 -17.99
N VAL A 101 0.72 -26.22 -16.78
CA VAL A 101 0.31 -25.61 -15.50
C VAL A 101 1.44 -25.72 -14.48
N TYR A 102 1.75 -24.63 -13.78
CA TYR A 102 2.75 -24.62 -12.71
C TYR A 102 2.48 -25.71 -11.65
N ALA A 103 3.53 -26.43 -11.26
CA ALA A 103 3.51 -27.40 -10.18
C ALA A 103 4.62 -27.09 -9.15
N GLU A 104 4.30 -27.06 -7.86
CA GLU A 104 5.27 -26.78 -6.78
C GLU A 104 6.42 -27.82 -6.74
N THR A 105 6.18 -29.05 -7.18
CA THR A 105 7.17 -30.15 -7.17
C THR A 105 8.36 -29.90 -8.09
N ILE A 106 8.29 -28.91 -8.99
CA ILE A 106 9.41 -28.56 -9.88
C ILE A 106 10.67 -28.21 -9.09
N TRP A 107 10.52 -27.54 -7.95
CA TRP A 107 11.64 -27.03 -7.16
C TRP A 107 12.46 -28.14 -6.49
N ASP A 108 11.95 -29.37 -6.44
CA ASP A 108 12.65 -30.52 -5.86
C ASP A 108 13.58 -31.21 -6.87
N GLN A 109 13.40 -30.93 -8.17
CA GLN A 109 14.05 -31.66 -9.28
C GLN A 109 14.95 -30.78 -10.15
N VAL A 110 15.00 -29.48 -9.86
CA VAL A 110 15.73 -28.49 -10.66
C VAL A 110 16.80 -27.79 -9.82
N ASP A 111 17.88 -27.39 -10.48
CA ASP A 111 18.84 -26.43 -9.93
C ASP A 111 18.45 -25.03 -10.42
N PRO A 112 17.78 -24.21 -9.59
CA PRO A 112 17.24 -22.93 -10.03
C PRO A 112 18.33 -21.85 -10.17
N CYS A 113 18.12 -20.92 -11.10
CA CYS A 113 18.89 -19.68 -11.11
C CYS A 113 18.52 -18.83 -9.89
N GLU A 114 19.52 -18.42 -9.14
CA GLU A 114 19.35 -17.65 -7.90
C GLU A 114 19.76 -16.18 -8.07
N HIS A 115 18.88 -15.28 -7.64
CA HIS A 115 19.16 -13.84 -7.58
C HIS A 115 18.97 -13.30 -6.16
N ASN A 116 20.04 -12.80 -5.56
CA ASN A 116 20.06 -12.33 -4.18
C ASN A 116 19.86 -10.82 -4.10
N MET A 117 18.85 -10.39 -3.34
CA MET A 117 18.56 -8.98 -3.07
C MET A 117 18.75 -8.65 -1.59
N LYS A 118 19.26 -7.46 -1.31
CA LYS A 118 19.40 -6.89 0.04
C LYS A 118 18.35 -5.80 0.24
N PHE A 119 17.78 -5.73 1.43
CA PHE A 119 16.89 -4.65 1.82
C PHE A 119 17.69 -3.47 2.35
N ILE A 120 17.35 -2.28 1.85
CA ILE A 120 17.91 -1.01 2.30
C ILE A 120 16.78 -0.21 2.92
N PHE A 121 17.02 0.39 4.09
CA PHE A 121 16.08 1.25 4.79
C PHE A 121 16.61 2.68 4.75
N ASN A 122 15.92 3.55 4.03
CA ASN A 122 16.27 4.97 3.88
C ASN A 122 15.22 5.84 4.55
N GLU A 123 15.64 6.86 5.28
CA GLU A 123 14.73 7.92 5.75
C GLU A 123 14.52 8.95 4.63
N ARG A 124 13.40 9.70 4.66
CA ARG A 124 13.23 10.86 3.79
C ARG A 124 14.01 12.04 4.37
N GLU A 125 14.76 12.76 3.54
CA GLU A 125 15.56 13.93 3.93
C GLU A 125 14.77 15.04 4.64
N GLU A 126 13.45 15.11 4.42
CA GLU A 126 12.56 16.04 5.13
C GLU A 126 12.47 15.76 6.64
N TYR A 127 12.65 14.50 7.06
CA TYR A 127 12.59 14.11 8.48
C TYR A 127 13.90 14.42 9.21
N GLN A 128 15.07 14.30 8.56
CA GLN A 128 16.37 14.72 9.13
C GLN A 128 16.35 16.19 9.60
N ARG A 129 15.68 17.08 8.86
CA ARG A 129 15.57 18.50 9.21
C ARG A 129 14.64 18.78 10.40
N SER A 130 13.67 17.90 10.66
CA SER A 130 12.70 18.04 11.76
C SER A 130 13.21 17.56 13.13
N ILE A 131 14.35 16.84 13.19
CA ILE A 131 14.97 16.33 14.42
C ILE A 131 16.19 17.17 14.84
N ALA A 132 16.54 18.23 14.10
CA ALA A 132 17.56 19.17 14.54
C ALA A 132 17.14 19.74 15.92
N PRO A 133 18.06 19.82 16.91
CA PRO A 133 17.71 20.26 18.26
C PRO A 133 17.12 21.67 18.16
N VAL A 134 15.88 21.81 18.63
CA VAL A 134 15.21 23.11 18.75
C VAL A 134 16.02 23.97 19.72
N PRO A 135 16.49 25.17 19.35
CA PRO A 135 17.13 26.05 20.32
C PRO A 135 16.15 26.34 21.45
N GLU A 136 16.60 26.20 22.68
CA GLU A 136 15.82 26.46 23.89
C GLU A 136 15.37 27.93 23.89
N LEU A 137 14.14 28.18 23.43
CA LEU A 137 13.52 29.50 23.45
C LEU A 137 13.09 29.80 24.88
N SER A 138 13.89 30.62 25.56
CA SER A 138 13.52 31.23 26.83
C SER A 138 12.26 32.06 26.67
N MET A 139 11.25 31.78 27.50
CA MET A 139 10.00 32.51 27.51
C MET A 139 10.24 33.94 27.99
N THR A 140 10.09 34.91 27.10
CA THR A 140 9.72 36.27 27.50
C THR A 140 8.37 36.61 26.89
N ARG A 141 7.38 36.83 27.76
CA ARG A 141 6.07 37.37 27.41
C ARG A 141 6.26 38.79 26.91
N ASN A 142 5.64 39.14 25.79
CA ASN A 142 5.20 40.50 25.53
C ASN A 142 3.72 40.51 25.10
N PRO A 143 2.90 41.41 25.66
CA PRO A 143 1.50 41.60 25.28
C PRO A 143 1.39 42.64 24.15
N GLY A 144 0.54 42.37 23.16
CA GLY A 144 -0.01 43.41 22.28
C GLY A 144 0.08 43.15 20.78
N GLY A 145 -1.10 43.01 20.15
CA GLY A 145 -1.43 43.76 18.94
C GLY A 145 -1.13 43.15 17.56
N SER A 146 -2.19 42.68 16.91
CA SER A 146 -2.69 43.16 15.60
C SER A 146 -3.02 42.05 14.61
N VAL A 147 -4.29 42.03 14.25
CA VAL A 147 -4.90 41.33 13.12
C VAL A 147 -4.21 41.76 11.82
N TRP A 148 -3.96 40.79 10.94
CA TRP A 148 -3.67 41.01 9.53
C TRP A 148 -4.47 40.00 8.71
N GLU A 149 -5.49 40.50 8.00
CA GLU A 149 -5.98 39.88 6.77
C GLU A 149 -5.19 40.47 5.60
N PRO A 150 -4.97 39.68 4.53
CA PRO A 150 -5.24 40.24 3.22
C PRO A 150 -5.95 39.25 2.27
N ASN A 151 -7.20 39.62 1.98
CA ASN A 151 -7.83 39.77 0.67
C ASN A 151 -7.62 38.72 -0.44
N VAL A 152 -8.75 38.11 -0.77
CA VAL A 152 -9.09 37.31 -1.94
C VAL A 152 -9.09 38.13 -3.24
N ARG A 153 -8.57 37.56 -4.34
CA ARG A 153 -9.09 37.85 -5.69
C ARG A 153 -9.20 36.58 -6.53
N SER A 154 -10.44 36.41 -6.97
CA SER A 154 -11.03 35.36 -7.80
C SER A 154 -10.42 35.29 -9.20
N LEU A 155 -10.18 34.08 -9.69
CA LEU A 155 -10.39 33.72 -11.09
C LEU A 155 -11.53 32.71 -11.12
N THR A 156 -12.63 33.18 -11.67
CA THR A 156 -13.88 32.48 -11.92
C THR A 156 -13.68 31.36 -12.93
N GLU A 157 -13.82 30.12 -12.49
CA GLU A 157 -14.35 29.03 -13.31
C GLU A 157 -15.56 28.43 -12.57
N PRO A 158 -16.70 28.20 -13.25
CA PRO A 158 -17.91 27.70 -12.60
C PRO A 158 -17.70 26.27 -12.06
N PRO A 159 -18.34 25.90 -10.94
CA PRO A 159 -18.21 24.57 -10.35
C PRO A 159 -18.83 23.55 -11.30
N LYS A 160 -18.00 22.65 -11.83
CA LYS A 160 -18.47 21.48 -12.59
C LYS A 160 -19.31 20.62 -11.64
N THR A 161 -20.56 20.37 -12.01
CA THR A 161 -21.58 19.77 -11.16
C THR A 161 -21.30 18.30 -10.84
N GLU A 162 -21.54 17.88 -9.58
CA GLU A 162 -21.40 16.50 -9.04
C GLU A 162 -22.02 15.38 -9.91
N LYS A 163 -22.96 15.72 -10.80
CA LYS A 163 -23.63 14.77 -11.71
C LYS A 163 -22.73 14.22 -12.82
N ASP A 164 -21.73 14.96 -13.29
CA ASP A 164 -20.93 14.56 -14.45
C ASP A 164 -19.76 13.63 -14.09
N ASP A 165 -19.19 13.80 -12.89
CA ASP A 165 -18.16 12.91 -12.36
C ASP A 165 -18.74 11.53 -11.99
N LYS A 166 -19.99 11.51 -11.50
CA LYS A 166 -20.76 10.28 -11.22
C LYS A 166 -20.88 9.41 -12.46
N LYS A 167 -21.20 10.00 -13.63
CA LYS A 167 -21.41 9.24 -14.87
C LYS A 167 -20.13 8.60 -15.42
N LYS A 168 -19.03 9.35 -15.44
CA LYS A 168 -17.73 8.86 -15.94
C LYS A 168 -17.13 7.76 -15.06
N GLN A 169 -17.37 7.84 -13.75
CA GLN A 169 -16.84 6.87 -12.80
C GLN A 169 -17.66 5.57 -12.76
N THR A 170 -19.00 5.64 -12.91
CA THR A 170 -19.86 4.45 -13.00
C THR A 170 -19.58 3.63 -14.27
N GLU A 171 -19.38 4.27 -15.43
CA GLU A 171 -19.05 3.58 -16.69
C GLU A 171 -17.70 2.81 -16.63
N LEU A 172 -16.72 3.32 -15.88
CA LEU A 172 -15.42 2.63 -15.70
C LEU A 172 -15.55 1.39 -14.79
N VAL A 173 -16.33 1.49 -13.72
CA VAL A 173 -16.55 0.39 -12.77
C VAL A 173 -17.37 -0.73 -13.40
N GLU A 174 -18.37 -0.42 -14.23
CA GLU A 174 -19.14 -1.42 -14.98
C GLU A 174 -18.29 -2.16 -16.03
N ARG A 175 -17.38 -1.45 -16.71
CA ARG A 175 -16.41 -2.08 -17.62
C ARG A 175 -15.50 -3.08 -16.90
N LEU A 176 -15.02 -2.73 -15.71
CA LEU A 176 -14.19 -3.62 -14.89
C LEU A 176 -14.97 -4.82 -14.30
N ARG A 177 -16.29 -4.69 -14.14
CA ARG A 177 -17.17 -5.74 -13.61
C ARG A 177 -17.46 -6.83 -14.64
N ASN A 178 -17.51 -6.49 -15.93
CA ASN A 178 -17.85 -7.43 -17.00
C ASN A 178 -16.68 -8.31 -17.46
N GLU A 179 -15.44 -8.02 -17.07
CA GLU A 179 -14.26 -8.81 -17.45
C GLU A 179 -13.92 -9.94 -16.46
N ASN A 180 -14.53 -9.96 -15.27
CA ASN A 180 -14.27 -10.98 -14.25
C ASN A 180 -15.57 -11.64 -13.76
N GLY A 181 -16.16 -12.49 -14.60
CA GLY A 181 -17.19 -13.43 -14.16
C GLY A 181 -16.58 -14.56 -13.34
N GLY A 182 -16.78 -14.56 -12.02
CA GLY A 182 -16.34 -15.67 -11.17
C GLY A 182 -16.56 -15.45 -9.67
N THR A 183 -17.48 -16.23 -9.12
CA THR A 183 -17.99 -16.25 -7.75
C THR A 183 -16.92 -16.44 -6.66
N SER A 184 -16.86 -15.52 -5.70
CA SER A 184 -16.46 -15.70 -4.29
C SER A 184 -16.88 -14.43 -3.53
N GLY A 185 -17.61 -14.56 -2.43
CA GLY A 185 -18.33 -13.46 -1.76
C GLY A 185 -17.55 -12.15 -1.64
N ASN A 186 -18.23 -11.03 -1.92
CA ASN A 186 -17.66 -9.68 -2.07
C ASN A 186 -17.03 -9.12 -0.78
N SER A 187 -15.89 -9.67 -0.34
CA SER A 187 -15.14 -9.24 0.87
C SER A 187 -14.75 -7.75 0.86
N TRP A 188 -14.74 -7.12 -0.31
CA TRP A 188 -14.45 -5.69 -0.47
C TRP A 188 -15.61 -4.78 -0.06
N LYS A 189 -16.84 -5.31 0.10
CA LYS A 189 -18.02 -4.58 0.58
C LYS A 189 -18.19 -4.61 2.10
N ASN A 190 -17.27 -5.26 2.81
CA ASN A 190 -17.38 -5.43 4.25
C ASN A 190 -16.41 -4.49 4.98
N CYS A 191 -16.87 -3.96 6.11
CA CYS A 191 -16.03 -3.20 7.01
C CYS A 191 -14.89 -4.07 7.57
N LYS A 192 -13.64 -3.60 7.48
CA LYS A 192 -12.47 -4.36 7.97
C LYS A 192 -12.29 -4.37 9.50
N ILE A 193 -13.27 -3.84 10.25
CA ILE A 193 -13.30 -3.85 11.72
C ILE A 193 -14.40 -4.78 12.24
N CYS A 194 -15.63 -4.62 11.74
CA CYS A 194 -16.78 -5.42 12.20
C CYS A 194 -17.26 -6.47 11.19
N GLU A 195 -16.64 -6.54 10.01
CA GLU A 195 -16.90 -7.53 8.96
C GLU A 195 -18.32 -7.51 8.36
N TYR A 196 -19.18 -6.57 8.76
CA TYR A 196 -20.49 -6.35 8.15
C TYR A 196 -20.41 -5.60 6.83
N GLU A 197 -21.33 -5.93 5.92
CA GLU A 197 -21.52 -5.27 4.63
C GLU A 197 -21.92 -3.80 4.81
N TYR A 198 -21.41 -2.95 3.93
CA TYR A 198 -21.67 -1.52 3.94
C TYR A 198 -23.10 -1.19 3.43
N THR A 199 -23.76 -0.23 4.07
CA THR A 199 -25.12 0.21 3.72
C THR A 199 -25.14 1.72 3.44
N GLU A 200 -26.06 2.18 2.58
CA GLU A 200 -26.14 3.60 2.22
C GLU A 200 -26.43 4.52 3.42
N THR A 201 -27.18 4.01 4.39
CA THR A 201 -27.60 4.72 5.60
C THR A 201 -27.34 3.90 6.86
N GLY A 202 -27.13 4.58 8.00
CA GLY A 202 -27.01 3.97 9.32
C GLY A 202 -25.57 3.62 9.74
N GLU A 203 -25.44 2.78 10.77
CA GLU A 203 -24.13 2.45 11.36
C GLU A 203 -23.15 1.76 10.41
N LYS A 204 -23.66 1.09 9.38
CA LYS A 204 -22.84 0.44 8.37
C LYS A 204 -22.52 1.36 7.18
N THR A 205 -22.75 2.67 7.29
CA THR A 205 -22.34 3.61 6.25
C THR A 205 -20.82 3.74 6.15
N PRO A 206 -20.20 3.52 4.97
CA PRO A 206 -18.76 3.61 4.78
C PRO A 206 -18.30 5.07 4.79
N ARG A 207 -17.46 5.43 5.76
CA ARG A 207 -16.92 6.79 5.94
C ARG A 207 -15.42 6.82 5.68
N ILE A 208 -14.97 7.83 4.96
CA ILE A 208 -13.58 8.05 4.58
C ILE A 208 -12.92 8.93 5.64
N ILE A 209 -11.87 8.41 6.27
CA ILE A 209 -10.98 9.16 7.16
C ILE A 209 -10.04 10.00 6.28
N GLU A 210 -9.51 11.14 6.75
CA GLU A 210 -8.61 12.03 5.97
C GLU A 210 -7.43 11.31 5.28
N CYS A 211 -6.95 10.21 5.86
CA CYS A 211 -5.93 9.33 5.28
C CYS A 211 -6.40 8.45 4.10
N GLY A 212 -7.66 8.54 3.68
CA GLY A 212 -8.25 7.74 2.59
C GLY A 212 -8.79 6.36 2.99
N HIS A 213 -8.56 5.91 4.22
CA HIS A 213 -9.11 4.63 4.68
C HIS A 213 -10.61 4.72 4.97
N THR A 214 -11.32 3.62 4.71
CA THR A 214 -12.77 3.55 4.91
C THR A 214 -13.14 2.64 6.09
N VAL A 215 -13.97 3.14 6.99
CA VAL A 215 -14.53 2.42 8.15
C VAL A 215 -16.03 2.71 8.22
N CYS A 216 -16.84 1.78 8.73
CA CYS A 216 -18.25 2.09 8.92
C CYS A 216 -18.46 3.11 10.05
N GLU A 217 -19.51 3.93 9.93
CA GLU A 217 -19.83 5.00 10.88
C GLU A 217 -19.91 4.51 12.34
N GLY A 218 -20.51 3.34 12.57
CA GLY A 218 -20.61 2.73 13.91
C GLY A 218 -19.24 2.40 14.51
N CYS A 219 -18.35 1.76 13.75
CA CYS A 219 -17.00 1.47 14.23
C CYS A 219 -16.17 2.73 14.44
N LEU A 220 -16.36 3.77 13.60
CA LEU A 220 -15.75 5.08 13.85
C LEU A 220 -16.23 5.67 15.17
N GLY A 221 -17.53 5.54 15.48
CA GLY A 221 -18.11 5.98 16.75
C GLY A 221 -17.46 5.29 17.95
N SER A 222 -17.13 4.00 17.84
CA SER A 222 -16.49 3.23 18.91
C SER A 222 -15.01 3.54 19.12
N ILE A 223 -14.28 3.95 18.07
CA ILE A 223 -12.83 4.23 18.17
C ILE A 223 -12.50 5.71 18.34
N ALA A 224 -13.45 6.61 18.04
CA ALA A 224 -13.30 8.05 18.28
C ALA A 224 -13.24 8.36 19.78
N ARG A 225 -12.39 9.31 20.16
CA ARG A 225 -12.29 9.85 21.52
C ARG A 225 -12.71 11.31 21.50
N GLY A 226 -14.00 11.56 21.66
CA GLY A 226 -14.58 12.89 21.51
C GLY A 226 -14.41 13.42 20.08
N ALA A 227 -13.70 14.53 19.91
CA ALA A 227 -13.42 15.12 18.61
C ALA A 227 -12.18 14.53 17.92
N GLU A 228 -11.40 13.68 18.59
CA GLU A 228 -10.21 13.07 18.00
C GLU A 228 -10.51 11.67 17.46
N LEU A 229 -10.02 11.42 16.25
CA LEU A 229 -10.12 10.12 15.60
C LEU A 229 -8.75 9.68 15.13
N GLN A 230 -8.32 8.51 15.58
CA GLN A 230 -7.12 7.85 15.09
C GLN A 230 -7.52 6.71 14.15
N CYS A 231 -7.03 6.76 12.91
CA CYS A 231 -7.29 5.71 11.93
C CYS A 231 -6.76 4.35 12.44
N PRO A 232 -7.57 3.29 12.47
CA PRO A 232 -7.15 1.99 13.00
C PRO A 232 -6.18 1.25 12.06
N PHE A 233 -6.09 1.67 10.80
CA PHE A 233 -5.26 0.99 9.78
C PHE A 233 -3.89 1.63 9.60
N CYS A 234 -3.81 2.97 9.63
CA CYS A 234 -2.56 3.71 9.40
C CYS A 234 -2.18 4.65 10.55
N ARG A 235 -2.96 4.68 11.63
CA ARG A 235 -2.74 5.50 12.83
C ARG A 235 -2.71 7.01 12.61
N HIS A 236 -3.07 7.49 11.42
CA HIS A 236 -3.27 8.90 11.13
C HIS A 236 -4.33 9.49 12.08
N THR A 237 -3.97 10.54 12.81
CA THR A 237 -4.84 11.22 13.75
C THR A 237 -5.42 12.46 13.10
N MET A 238 -6.73 12.61 13.19
CA MET A 238 -7.44 13.79 12.73
C MET A 238 -8.38 14.30 13.82
N ARG A 239 -8.73 15.59 13.71
CA ARG A 239 -9.73 16.22 14.57
C ARG A 239 -11.02 16.42 13.79
N MET A 240 -12.06 15.70 14.17
CA MET A 240 -13.40 15.81 13.59
C MET A 240 -14.08 17.09 14.08
N ARG A 241 -14.67 17.85 13.16
CA ARG A 241 -15.45 19.05 13.52
C ARG A 241 -16.85 18.69 14.04
N ASN A 242 -17.53 17.75 13.38
CA ASN A 242 -18.96 17.45 13.61
C ASN A 242 -19.24 15.93 13.74
N GLY A 243 -18.39 15.21 14.49
CA GLY A 243 -18.57 13.77 14.73
C GLY A 243 -18.34 12.88 13.50
N THR A 244 -18.54 11.58 13.64
CA THR A 244 -18.16 10.56 12.63
C THR A 244 -19.05 10.56 11.40
N SER A 245 -20.32 10.96 11.54
CA SER A 245 -21.29 11.08 10.44
C SER A 245 -20.98 12.23 9.48
N SER A 246 -20.11 13.17 9.88
CA SER A 246 -19.69 14.30 9.04
C SER A 246 -18.59 13.95 8.03
N LEU A 247 -17.97 12.78 8.16
CA LEU A 247 -16.95 12.30 7.23
C LEU A 247 -17.57 11.90 5.88
N ALA A 248 -16.82 12.09 4.78
CA ALA A 248 -17.30 11.79 3.44
C ALA A 248 -17.68 10.31 3.30
N LYS A 249 -18.80 10.01 2.62
CA LYS A 249 -19.19 8.64 2.31
C LYS A 249 -18.32 8.07 1.18
N ASN A 250 -17.96 6.79 1.27
CA ASN A 250 -17.36 6.07 0.15
C ASN A 250 -18.43 5.36 -0.69
N TYR A 251 -19.03 6.08 -1.63
CA TYR A 251 -20.08 5.54 -2.50
C TYR A 251 -19.60 4.40 -3.40
N ALA A 252 -18.30 4.25 -3.64
CA ALA A 252 -17.76 3.14 -4.43
C ALA A 252 -17.92 1.77 -3.74
N LEU A 253 -18.20 1.75 -2.44
CA LEU A 253 -18.44 0.53 -1.67
C LEU A 253 -19.93 0.23 -1.46
N LEU A 254 -20.82 1.07 -2.00
CA LEU A 254 -22.26 0.90 -1.95
C LEU A 254 -22.72 0.40 -3.31
N ASP A 255 -23.47 -0.70 -3.35
CA ASP A 255 -24.16 -1.10 -4.58
C ASP A 255 -25.21 -0.04 -4.96
N ASN A 256 -25.37 0.18 -6.25
CA ASN A 256 -26.64 0.67 -6.81
C ASN A 256 -27.50 -0.54 -7.18
#